data_AF-A0A7S1DRP5-F1
#
_entry.id   AF-A0A7S1DRP5-F1
#
_cell.length_a   1.000
_cell.length_b   1.000
_cell.length_c   1.000
_cell.angle_alpha   90.00
_cell.angle_beta   90.00
_cell.angle_gamma   90.00
#
_symmetry.space_group_name_H-M   'P 1'
#
loop_
_entity.id
_entity.type
_entity.pdbx_description
1 polymer ?
#
loop_
_entity_poly.entity_id
_entity_poly.type
_entity_poly.pdbx_seq_one_letter_code
_entity_poly.pdbx_strand_id
1 'polypeptide(L)'
;TVEEIEGRRREIFLAAAEHTVLEVRGLLRARVESEEVAEVLFHRIVDKRLKRHETVARAIEKEAERWLEGMRAKDSGFFNDEWRYAGATRELMQLEGMAMDKFDHWLEVGGTGVQRKPLGEV
;
A
#
# COMPACT_ATOMS: atom_id res chain seq x y z
N THR A 1 27.26 19.86 5.68
CA THR A 1 27.79 19.72 4.31
C THR A 1 26.64 19.46 3.34
N VAL A 2 26.85 19.53 2.03
CA VAL A 2 25.80 19.19 1.04
C VAL A 2 25.35 17.74 1.24
N GLU A 3 26.28 16.81 1.47
CA GLU A 3 25.98 15.41 1.79
C GLU A 3 25.09 15.23 3.04
N GLU A 4 25.25 16.06 4.07
CA GLU A 4 24.37 16.03 5.26
C GLU A 4 22.93 16.45 4.95
N ILE A 5 22.71 17.36 3.99
CA ILE A 5 21.37 17.79 3.56
C ILE A 5 20.73 16.72 2.68
N GLU A 6 21.50 16.17 1.75
CA GLU A 6 21.08 15.11 0.83
C GLU A 6 20.70 13.81 1.56
N GLY A 7 21.51 13.39 2.54
CA GLY A 7 21.19 12.24 3.40
C GLY A 7 19.90 12.43 4.19
N ARG A 8 19.67 13.65 4.69
CA ARG A 8 18.51 13.97 5.53
C ARG A 8 17.19 13.91 4.77
N ARG A 9 17.16 14.27 3.48
CA ARG A 9 15.94 14.16 2.65
C ARG A 9 15.52 12.72 2.44
N ARG A 10 16.48 11.82 2.18
CA ARG A 10 16.25 10.37 2.11
C ARG A 10 15.72 9.83 3.43
N GLU A 11 16.36 10.17 4.54
CA GLU A 11 15.95 9.71 5.88
C GLU A 11 14.51 10.12 6.23
N ILE A 12 14.15 11.39 5.99
CA ILE A 12 12.80 11.90 6.24
C ILE A 12 11.78 11.15 5.38
N PHE A 13 12.06 10.97 4.09
CA PHE A 13 11.16 10.25 3.19
C PHE A 13 10.97 8.80 3.64
N LEU A 14 12.06 8.08 3.93
CA LEU A 14 11.99 6.68 4.33
C LEU A 14 11.26 6.50 5.67
N ALA A 15 11.45 7.40 6.63
CA ALA A 15 10.71 7.37 7.89
C ALA A 15 9.19 7.57 7.67
N ALA A 16 8.80 8.51 6.80
CA ALA A 16 7.40 8.70 6.44
C ALA A 16 6.82 7.47 5.71
N ALA A 17 7.58 6.90 4.77
CA ALA A 17 7.21 5.70 4.04
C ALA A 17 7.03 4.47 4.95
N GLU A 18 7.92 4.29 5.92
CA GLU A 18 7.80 3.24 6.94
C GLU A 18 6.53 3.39 7.76
N HIS A 19 6.22 4.61 8.21
CA HIS A 19 4.99 4.91 8.93
C HIS A 19 3.75 4.58 8.09
N THR A 20 3.69 5.06 6.84
CA THR A 20 2.56 4.80 5.94
C THR A 20 2.36 3.31 5.67
N VAL A 21 3.43 2.51 5.52
CA VAL A 21 3.29 1.05 5.38
C VAL A 21 2.71 0.40 6.64
N LEU A 22 3.06 0.90 7.84
CA LEU A 22 2.44 0.43 9.08
C LEU A 22 0.95 0.81 9.15
N GLU A 23 0.59 2.02 8.73
CA GLU A 23 -0.81 2.46 8.64
C GLU A 23 -1.62 1.59 7.67
N VAL A 24 -1.09 1.30 6.47
CA VAL A 24 -1.71 0.36 5.52
C VAL A 24 -2.03 -0.98 6.18
N ARG A 25 -1.08 -1.53 6.94
CA ARG A 25 -1.29 -2.80 7.66
C ARG A 25 -2.37 -2.68 8.73
N GLY A 26 -2.39 -1.58 9.48
CA GLY A 26 -3.41 -1.29 10.48
C GLY A 26 -4.81 -1.18 9.87
N LEU A 27 -4.95 -0.40 8.80
CA LEU A 27 -6.20 -0.17 8.08
C LEU A 27 -6.74 -1.46 7.46
N LEU A 28 -5.89 -2.23 6.77
CA LEU A 28 -6.31 -3.50 6.16
C LEU A 28 -6.77 -4.51 7.20
N ARG A 29 -6.08 -4.58 8.34
CA ARG A 29 -6.49 -5.44 9.45
C ARG A 29 -7.85 -5.02 10.02
N ALA A 30 -8.01 -3.73 10.31
CA ALA A 30 -9.27 -3.20 10.81
C ALA A 30 -10.42 -3.43 9.82
N ARG A 31 -10.16 -3.30 8.53
CA ARG A 31 -11.13 -3.55 7.47
C ARG A 31 -11.53 -5.02 7.38
N VAL A 32 -10.57 -5.94 7.39
CA VAL A 32 -10.81 -7.39 7.42
C VAL A 32 -11.68 -7.81 8.59
N GLU A 33 -11.46 -7.21 9.77
CA GLU A 33 -12.18 -7.52 11.01
C GLU A 33 -13.53 -6.75 11.12
N SER A 34 -13.91 -5.95 10.12
CA SER A 34 -15.09 -5.08 10.18
C SER A 34 -16.41 -5.80 9.94
N GLU A 35 -17.48 -5.33 10.59
CA GLU A 35 -18.85 -5.85 10.40
C GLU A 35 -19.33 -5.74 8.96
N GLU A 36 -18.93 -4.68 8.25
CA GLU A 36 -19.27 -4.48 6.83
C GLU A 36 -18.71 -5.59 5.95
N VAL A 37 -17.46 -6.00 6.17
CA VAL A 37 -16.86 -7.14 5.45
C VAL A 37 -17.58 -8.43 5.81
N ALA A 38 -17.92 -8.63 7.08
CA ALA A 38 -18.69 -9.79 7.52
C ALA A 38 -20.07 -9.86 6.83
N GLU A 39 -20.78 -8.73 6.72
CA GLU A 39 -22.07 -8.61 6.06
C GLU A 39 -21.96 -8.89 4.55
N VAL A 40 -21.00 -8.26 3.86
CA VAL A 40 -20.74 -8.49 2.43
C VAL A 40 -20.46 -9.97 2.16
N LEU A 41 -19.66 -10.62 3.02
CA LEU A 41 -19.33 -12.04 2.88
C LEU A 41 -20.53 -12.95 3.22
N PHE A 42 -21.36 -12.58 4.19
CA PHE A 42 -22.59 -13.30 4.55
C PHE A 42 -23.59 -13.28 3.39
N HIS A 43 -23.79 -12.16 2.72
CA HIS A 43 -24.68 -12.10 1.55
C HIS A 43 -24.13 -12.86 0.32
N ARG A 44 -22.89 -13.37 0.39
CA ARG A 44 -22.21 -14.10 -0.68
C ARG A 44 -21.93 -15.58 -0.35
N ILE A 45 -22.69 -16.15 0.61
CA ILE A 45 -22.54 -17.51 1.21
C ILE A 45 -22.31 -18.69 0.24
N VAL A 46 -22.61 -18.58 -1.05
CA VAL A 46 -22.36 -19.67 -2.03
C VAL A 46 -20.87 -19.79 -2.40
N ASP A 47 -20.06 -18.76 -2.11
CA ASP A 47 -18.68 -18.72 -2.58
C ASP A 47 -17.69 -19.20 -1.52
N LYS A 48 -16.76 -20.09 -1.90
CA LYS A 48 -15.60 -20.56 -1.11
C LYS A 48 -14.60 -19.43 -0.75
N ARG A 49 -15.04 -18.17 -0.76
CA ARG A 49 -14.28 -16.92 -0.65
C ARG A 49 -14.16 -16.41 0.79
N LEU A 50 -14.90 -16.99 1.74
CA LEU A 50 -14.84 -16.63 3.16
C LEU A 50 -13.42 -16.65 3.76
N LYS A 51 -12.49 -17.48 3.27
CA LYS A 51 -11.08 -17.48 3.73
C LYS A 51 -10.10 -16.67 2.86
N ARG A 52 -10.58 -16.07 1.76
CA ARG A 52 -9.72 -15.37 0.78
C ARG A 52 -9.47 -13.91 1.14
N HIS A 53 -10.33 -13.28 1.93
CA HIS A 53 -10.21 -11.86 2.26
C HIS A 53 -8.92 -11.56 3.08
N GLU A 54 -8.62 -12.33 4.12
CA GLU A 54 -7.34 -12.22 4.85
C GLU A 54 -6.12 -12.42 3.93
N THR A 55 -6.22 -13.35 2.99
CA THR A 55 -5.13 -13.63 2.04
C THR A 55 -4.91 -12.45 1.09
N VAL A 56 -5.99 -11.79 0.67
CA VAL A 56 -5.94 -10.61 -0.20
C VAL A 56 -5.38 -9.41 0.56
N ALA A 57 -5.86 -9.14 1.78
CA ALA A 57 -5.30 -8.09 2.62
C ALA A 57 -3.78 -8.26 2.80
N ARG A 58 -3.33 -9.47 3.17
CA ARG A 58 -1.90 -9.79 3.28
C ARG A 58 -1.13 -9.63 1.96
N ALA A 59 -1.76 -9.89 0.82
CA ALA A 59 -1.11 -9.67 -0.48
C ALA A 59 -0.90 -8.18 -0.75
N ILE A 60 -1.86 -7.33 -0.39
CA ILE A 60 -1.77 -5.87 -0.51
C ILE A 60 -0.73 -5.32 0.47
N GLU A 61 -0.69 -5.81 1.73
CA GLU A 61 0.36 -5.47 2.70
C GLU A 61 1.76 -5.76 2.12
N LYS A 62 1.95 -6.95 1.53
CA LYS A 62 3.22 -7.32 0.87
C LYS A 62 3.55 -6.47 -0.35
N GLU A 63 2.56 -5.91 -1.04
CA GLU A 63 2.82 -4.94 -2.12
C GLU A 63 3.35 -3.62 -1.55
N ALA A 64 2.78 -3.13 -0.45
CA ALA A 64 3.24 -1.91 0.21
C ALA A 64 4.66 -2.08 0.80
N GLU A 65 4.95 -3.23 1.39
CA GLU A 65 6.30 -3.59 1.86
C GLU A 65 7.32 -3.61 0.71
N ARG A 66 6.97 -4.22 -0.43
CA ARG A 66 7.84 -4.25 -1.62
C ARG A 66 8.06 -2.87 -2.22
N TRP A 67 7.05 -2.01 -2.21
CA TRP A 67 7.20 -0.62 -2.62
C TRP A 67 8.23 0.11 -1.74
N LEU A 68 8.14 -0.05 -0.42
CA LEU A 68 9.10 0.52 0.53
C LEU A 68 10.52 -0.05 0.36
N GLU A 69 10.65 -1.35 0.13
CA GLU A 69 11.95 -1.97 -0.21
C GLU A 69 12.55 -1.35 -1.48
N GLY A 70 11.72 -1.10 -2.49
CA GLY A 70 12.10 -0.39 -3.71
C GLY A 70 12.61 1.03 -3.44
N MET A 71 12.00 1.74 -2.49
CA MET A 71 12.45 3.08 -2.07
C MET A 71 13.74 3.04 -1.25
N ARG A 72 13.91 2.06 -0.36
CA ARG A 72 15.15 1.87 0.42
C ARG A 72 16.37 1.61 -0.47
N ALA A 73 16.16 0.91 -1.59
CA ALA A 73 17.19 0.60 -2.58
C ALA A 73 17.64 1.83 -3.41
N LYS A 74 16.93 2.96 -3.33
CA LYS A 74 17.32 4.19 -4.01
C LYS A 74 18.45 4.91 -3.25
N ASP A 75 19.37 5.48 -4.01
CA ASP A 75 20.51 6.26 -3.51
C ASP A 75 20.13 7.73 -3.24
N SER A 76 21.06 8.50 -2.69
CA SER A 76 20.85 9.94 -2.43
C SER A 76 20.53 10.70 -3.72
N GLY A 77 21.17 10.33 -4.85
CA GLY A 77 20.92 10.94 -6.16
C GLY A 77 19.46 10.88 -6.60
N PHE A 78 18.76 9.78 -6.33
CA PHE A 78 17.32 9.67 -6.56
C PHE A 78 16.51 10.68 -5.72
N PHE A 79 16.81 10.82 -4.42
CA PHE A 79 16.05 11.69 -3.52
C PHE A 79 16.37 13.17 -3.71
N ASN A 80 17.51 13.50 -4.33
CA ASN A 80 17.90 14.88 -4.65
C ASN A 80 17.43 15.32 -6.04
N ASP A 81 17.01 14.39 -6.89
CA ASP A 81 16.31 14.71 -8.13
C ASP A 81 14.87 15.12 -7.80
N GLU A 82 14.56 16.41 -7.99
CA GLU A 82 13.26 16.99 -7.65
C GLU A 82 12.08 16.28 -8.34
N TRP A 83 12.24 15.87 -9.60
CA TRP A 83 11.17 15.20 -10.34
C TRP A 83 10.91 13.81 -9.81
N ARG A 84 11.97 13.06 -9.53
CA ARG A 84 11.87 11.71 -8.94
C ARG A 84 11.31 11.77 -7.51
N TYR A 85 11.82 12.69 -6.70
CA TYR A 85 11.33 12.89 -5.34
C TYR A 85 9.85 13.30 -5.30
N ALA A 86 9.44 14.22 -6.17
CA ALA A 86 8.04 14.64 -6.27
C ALA A 86 7.12 13.51 -6.78
N GLY A 87 7.63 12.62 -7.64
CA GLY A 87 6.94 11.39 -8.03
C GLY A 87 6.74 10.44 -6.84
N ALA A 88 7.82 10.08 -6.17
CA ALA A 88 7.79 9.19 -5.02
C ALA A 88 6.92 9.74 -3.85
N THR A 89 6.91 11.07 -3.66
CA THR A 89 6.05 11.71 -2.66
C THR A 89 4.57 11.59 -3.02
N ARG A 90 4.21 11.74 -4.30
CA ARG A 90 2.83 11.54 -4.76
C ARG A 90 2.38 10.09 -4.57
N GLU A 91 3.24 9.13 -4.90
CA GLU A 91 2.99 7.71 -4.63
C GLU A 91 2.77 7.46 -3.13
N LEU A 92 3.66 7.99 -2.28
CA LEU A 92 3.57 7.87 -0.82
C LEU A 92 2.23 8.40 -0.29
N MET A 93 1.83 9.60 -0.73
CA MET A 93 0.57 10.24 -0.32
C MET A 93 -0.69 9.46 -0.73
N GLN A 94 -0.59 8.58 -1.73
CA GLN A 94 -1.71 7.79 -2.24
C GLN A 94 -1.71 6.34 -1.74
N LEU A 95 -0.63 5.89 -1.10
CA LEU A 95 -0.40 4.48 -0.81
C LEU A 95 -1.52 3.85 0.06
N GLU A 96 -1.95 4.56 1.10
CA GLU A 96 -3.06 4.14 1.98
C GLU A 96 -4.37 4.00 1.21
N GLY A 97 -4.76 5.05 0.47
CA GLY A 97 -5.98 5.05 -0.33
C GLY A 97 -5.98 3.96 -1.39
N MET A 98 -4.87 3.79 -2.12
CA MET A 98 -4.72 2.74 -3.12
C MET A 98 -4.85 1.33 -2.51
N ALA A 99 -4.28 1.10 -1.32
CA ALA A 99 -4.39 -0.17 -0.64
C ALA A 99 -5.84 -0.50 -0.25
N MET A 100 -6.55 0.48 0.31
CA MET A 100 -7.97 0.35 0.68
C MET A 100 -8.87 0.16 -0.53
N ASP A 101 -8.74 1.00 -1.55
CA ASP A 101 -9.50 0.89 -2.80
C ASP A 101 -9.30 -0.46 -3.49
N LYS A 102 -8.08 -1.04 -3.40
CA LYS A 102 -7.78 -2.35 -3.95
C LYS A 102 -8.49 -3.46 -3.19
N PHE A 103 -8.58 -3.36 -1.87
CA PHE A 103 -9.31 -4.31 -1.04
C PHE A 103 -10.82 -4.19 -1.23
N ASP A 104 -11.36 -2.98 -1.19
CA ASP A 104 -12.80 -2.72 -1.39
C ASP A 104 -13.25 -3.14 -2.79
N HIS A 105 -12.45 -2.87 -3.82
CA HIS A 105 -12.76 -3.38 -5.15
C HIS A 105 -12.76 -4.91 -5.22
N TRP A 106 -11.84 -5.58 -4.53
CA TRP A 106 -11.87 -7.04 -4.46
C TRP A 106 -13.15 -7.54 -3.78
N LEU A 107 -13.60 -6.87 -2.72
CA LEU A 107 -14.90 -7.13 -2.09
C LEU A 107 -16.04 -6.91 -3.10
N GLU A 108 -16.04 -5.84 -3.87
CA GLU A 108 -17.09 -5.56 -4.87
C GLU A 108 -17.17 -6.64 -5.95
N VAL A 109 -16.07 -6.94 -6.64
CA VAL A 109 -16.07 -7.80 -7.85
C VAL A 109 -15.87 -9.28 -7.54
N GLY A 110 -15.59 -9.63 -6.28
CA GLY A 110 -15.51 -11.02 -5.85
C GLY A 110 -14.28 -11.79 -6.38
N GLY A 111 -13.22 -11.10 -6.78
CA GLY A 111 -11.94 -11.72 -7.12
C GLY A 111 -11.78 -12.25 -8.55
N THR A 112 -12.77 -12.09 -9.43
CA THR A 112 -12.54 -12.26 -10.87
C THR A 112 -11.99 -10.96 -11.44
N GLY A 113 -10.70 -10.94 -11.80
CA GLY A 113 -10.12 -9.81 -12.54
C GLY A 113 -9.40 -8.75 -11.71
N VAL A 114 -8.76 -9.11 -10.59
CA VAL A 114 -7.77 -8.20 -9.96
C VAL A 114 -6.50 -8.16 -10.82
N GLN A 115 -6.56 -7.43 -11.93
CA GLN A 115 -5.39 -6.75 -12.47
C GLN A 115 -5.56 -5.28 -12.15
N ARG A 116 -5.15 -4.89 -10.95
CA ARG A 116 -4.92 -3.48 -10.62
C ARG A 116 -3.43 -3.28 -10.46
N LYS A 117 -2.94 -2.18 -11.03
CA LYS A 117 -1.55 -1.74 -11.01
C LYS A 117 -0.89 -2.00 -9.64
N PRO A 118 0.40 -2.37 -9.59
CA PRO A 118 1.17 -2.39 -8.36
C PRO A 118 1.00 -1.08 -7.56
N LEU A 119 1.03 -1.19 -6.23
CA LEU A 119 1.12 -0.01 -5.38
C LEU A 119 2.36 0.81 -5.75
N GLY A 120 2.18 2.12 -5.92
CA GLY A 120 3.23 3.04 -6.35
C GLY A 120 3.43 3.17 -7.86
N GLU A 121 2.55 2.65 -8.70
CA GLU A 121 2.55 2.96 -10.15
C GLU A 121 1.46 4.00 -10.51
N VAL A 122 1.61 5.21 -9.98
CA VAL A 122 0.68 6.35 -10.20
C VAL A 122 0.92 6.99 -11.56
#